data_AF-W8YGP2-F1
#
_entry.id   AF-W8YGP2-F1
#
_cell.length_a   1.000
_cell.length_b   1.000
_cell.length_c   1.000
_cell.angle_alpha   90.00
_cell.angle_beta   90.00
_cell.angle_gamma   90.00
#
_symmetry.space_group_name_H-M   'P 1'
#
loop_
_entity.id
_entity.type
_entity.pdbx_description
1 polymer ?
#
loop_
_entity_poly.entity_id
_entity_poly.type
_entity_poly.pdbx_seq_one_letter_code
_entity_poly.pdbx_strand_id
1 'polypeptide(L)'
;MSTFLYRAGKSAYDKPWRFILSWVAILGVVLALLGINGIHVTSEMKIEGTESQKVLDQLQKELPEASGGQASVVFTAPKGERLDTAERSALIQKAVNDVYHLDYVINPAELAAQAAAAASAQGQAGGSP
;
A
#
# COMPACT_ATOMS: atom_id res chain seq x y z
N MET A 1 -11.52 -41.16 -17.94
CA MET A 1 -10.73 -40.07 -17.30
C MET A 1 -9.22 -40.23 -17.50
N SER A 2 -8.67 -41.46 -17.53
CA SER A 2 -7.23 -41.72 -17.74
C SER A 2 -6.68 -41.35 -19.12
N THR A 3 -7.52 -41.33 -20.17
CA THR A 3 -7.10 -41.00 -21.54
C THR A 3 -6.66 -39.54 -21.71
N PHE A 4 -7.17 -38.61 -20.89
CA PHE A 4 -6.79 -37.20 -20.94
C PHE A 4 -5.38 -37.00 -20.38
N LEU A 5 -5.09 -37.62 -19.22
CA LEU A 5 -3.75 -37.63 -18.62
C LEU A 5 -2.73 -38.38 -19.48
N TYR A 6 -3.14 -39.49 -20.11
CA TYR A 6 -2.27 -40.23 -21.02
C TYR A 6 -1.89 -39.40 -22.26
N ARG A 7 -2.81 -38.61 -22.82
CA ARG A 7 -2.53 -37.71 -23.96
C ARG A 7 -1.67 -36.51 -23.55
N ALA A 8 -1.89 -35.95 -22.36
CA ALA A 8 -1.07 -34.88 -21.81
C ALA A 8 0.36 -35.37 -21.53
N GLY A 9 0.52 -36.53 -20.88
CA GLY A 9 1.82 -37.16 -20.62
C GLY A 9 2.55 -37.61 -21.89
N LYS A 10 1.82 -38.18 -22.85
CA LYS A 10 2.39 -38.54 -24.16
C LYS A 10 2.84 -37.32 -24.96
N SER A 11 2.10 -36.21 -24.92
CA SER A 11 2.50 -34.96 -25.58
C SER A 11 3.71 -34.31 -24.91
N ALA A 12 3.84 -34.45 -23.59
CA ALA A 12 5.02 -34.03 -22.85
C ALA A 12 6.25 -34.89 -23.19
N TYR A 13 6.07 -36.19 -23.45
CA TYR A 13 7.14 -37.11 -23.81
C TYR A 13 7.58 -37.01 -25.29
N ASP A 14 6.62 -36.88 -26.22
CA ASP A 14 6.91 -36.87 -27.66
C ASP A 14 7.60 -35.55 -28.10
N LYS A 15 7.34 -34.43 -27.42
CA LYS A 15 7.92 -33.10 -27.73
C LYS A 15 8.27 -32.32 -26.45
N PRO A 16 9.30 -32.75 -25.69
CA PRO A 16 9.64 -32.17 -24.39
C PRO A 16 9.93 -30.67 -24.48
N TRP A 17 10.57 -30.22 -25.55
CA TRP A 17 10.89 -28.81 -25.78
C TRP A 17 9.67 -27.90 -25.91
N ARG A 18 8.57 -28.37 -26.54
CA ARG A 18 7.34 -27.57 -26.64
C ARG A 18 6.64 -27.43 -25.29
N PHE A 19 6.69 -28.49 -24.48
CA PHE A 19 6.12 -28.49 -23.14
C PHE A 19 6.89 -27.56 -22.20
N ILE A 20 8.23 -27.60 -22.26
CA ILE A 20 9.11 -26.70 -21.50
C ILE A 20 8.87 -25.26 -21.92
N LEU A 21 8.89 -24.95 -23.22
CA LEU A 21 8.65 -23.58 -23.72
C LEU A 21 7.27 -23.05 -23.32
N SER A 22 6.23 -23.89 -23.37
CA SER A 22 4.89 -23.50 -22.90
C SER A 22 4.90 -23.13 -21.43
N TRP A 23 5.57 -23.91 -20.58
CA TRP A 23 5.68 -23.62 -19.15
C TRP A 23 6.48 -22.36 -18.87
N VAL A 24 7.61 -22.18 -19.55
CA VAL A 24 8.42 -20.96 -19.45
C VAL A 24 7.61 -19.74 -19.89
N ALA A 25 6.82 -19.84 -20.96
CA ALA A 25 5.94 -18.77 -21.39
C ALA A 25 4.87 -18.43 -20.35
N ILE A 26 4.21 -19.44 -19.77
CA ILE A 26 3.22 -19.24 -18.69
C ILE A 26 3.86 -18.57 -17.48
N LEU A 27 5.01 -19.05 -17.03
CA LEU A 27 5.74 -18.45 -15.91
C LEU A 27 6.18 -17.02 -16.23
N GLY A 28 6.66 -16.77 -17.45
CA GLY A 28 7.04 -15.43 -17.91
C GLY A 28 5.86 -14.46 -17.86
N VAL A 29 4.67 -14.87 -18.30
CA VAL A 29 3.45 -14.06 -18.21
C VAL A 29 3.09 -13.78 -16.75
N VAL A 30 3.11 -14.80 -15.88
CA VAL A 30 2.80 -14.63 -14.44
C VAL A 30 3.78 -13.66 -13.78
N LEU A 31 5.08 -13.81 -14.02
CA LEU A 31 6.11 -12.92 -13.50
C LEU A 31 5.97 -11.50 -14.03
N ALA A 32 5.64 -11.32 -15.32
CA ALA A 32 5.38 -10.01 -15.89
C ALA A 32 4.17 -9.32 -15.24
N LEU A 33 3.07 -10.05 -15.03
CA LEU A 33 1.88 -9.53 -14.36
C LEU A 33 2.16 -9.13 -12.91
N LEU A 34 2.90 -9.95 -12.17
CA LEU A 34 3.35 -9.67 -10.80
C LEU A 34 4.29 -8.45 -10.74
N GLY A 35 5.21 -8.33 -11.72
CA GLY A 35 6.14 -7.20 -11.80
C GLY A 35 5.45 -5.88 -12.10
N ILE A 36 4.39 -5.88 -12.90
CA ILE A 36 3.61 -4.66 -13.24
C ILE A 36 2.74 -4.22 -12.06
N ASN A 37 2.09 -5.16 -11.37
CA ASN A 37 1.14 -4.82 -10.30
C ASN A 37 1.80 -4.70 -8.92
N GLY A 38 3.04 -5.14 -8.74
CA GLY A 38 3.67 -5.19 -7.42
C GLY A 38 3.11 -6.33 -6.55
N ILE A 39 3.91 -6.78 -5.60
CA ILE A 39 3.49 -7.84 -4.65
C ILE A 39 2.72 -7.15 -3.51
N HIS A 40 1.40 -7.04 -3.65
CA HIS A 40 0.53 -6.57 -2.58
C HIS A 40 0.26 -7.69 -1.59
N VAL A 41 1.16 -7.88 -0.62
CA VAL A 41 0.86 -8.69 0.56
C VAL A 41 0.08 -7.80 1.52
N THR A 42 -1.25 -7.86 1.47
CA THR A 42 -2.07 -7.21 2.49
C THR A 42 -2.17 -8.12 3.71
N SER A 43 -1.88 -7.57 4.89
CA SER A 43 -2.10 -8.24 6.19
C SER A 43 -3.55 -8.10 6.66
N GLU A 44 -4.44 -7.57 5.81
CA GLU A 44 -5.82 -7.32 6.14
C GLU A 44 -6.65 -8.60 6.06
N MET A 45 -6.94 -9.19 7.23
CA MET A 45 -7.89 -10.29 7.33
C MET A 45 -9.32 -9.74 7.33
N LYS A 46 -9.98 -9.74 6.17
CA LYS A 46 -11.40 -9.40 6.04
C LYS A 46 -12.27 -10.64 6.29
N ILE A 47 -13.18 -10.58 7.26
CA ILE A 47 -14.19 -11.64 7.49
C ILE A 47 -15.53 -11.15 6.97
N GLU A 48 -15.79 -11.46 5.70
CA GLU A 48 -17.04 -11.10 5.03
C GLU A 48 -18.26 -11.71 5.73
N GLY A 49 -19.34 -10.93 5.81
CA GLY A 49 -20.63 -11.39 6.37
C GLY A 49 -20.79 -11.19 7.88
N THR A 50 -19.83 -10.59 8.58
CA THR A 50 -19.97 -10.25 10.01
C THR A 50 -20.51 -8.83 10.21
N GLU A 51 -21.29 -8.61 11.27
CA GLU A 51 -21.75 -7.26 11.66
C GLU A 51 -20.59 -6.33 12.00
N SER A 52 -19.53 -6.85 12.63
CA SER A 52 -18.30 -6.12 12.88
C SER A 52 -17.69 -5.58 11.58
N GLN A 53 -17.62 -6.38 10.51
CA GLN A 53 -17.08 -5.92 9.23
C GLN A 53 -17.90 -4.79 8.61
N LYS A 54 -19.24 -4.80 8.75
CA LYS A 54 -20.09 -3.70 8.26
C LYS A 54 -19.79 -2.38 8.98
N VAL A 55 -19.58 -2.45 10.30
CA VAL A 55 -19.23 -1.27 11.10
C VAL A 55 -17.84 -0.75 10.69
N LEU A 56 -16.87 -1.63 10.46
CA LEU A 56 -15.55 -1.22 9.94
C LEU A 56 -15.66 -0.61 8.54
N ASP A 57 -16.42 -1.22 7.63
CA ASP A 57 -16.63 -0.72 6.28
C ASP A 57 -17.32 0.66 6.29
N GLN A 58 -18.24 0.89 7.24
CA GLN A 58 -18.89 2.20 7.44
C GLN A 58 -17.94 3.23 8.06
N LEU A 59 -17.14 2.82 9.04
CA LEU A 59 -16.10 3.68 9.64
C LEU A 59 -15.08 4.13 8.60
N GLN A 60 -14.64 3.24 7.70
CA GLN A 60 -13.72 3.58 6.61
C GLN A 60 -14.33 4.55 5.59
N LYS A 61 -15.66 4.50 5.41
CA LYS A 61 -16.38 5.40 4.51
C LYS A 61 -16.62 6.78 5.12
N GLU A 62 -16.97 6.84 6.40
CA GLU A 62 -17.34 8.09 7.09
C GLU A 62 -16.15 8.78 7.74
N LEU A 63 -15.18 8.02 8.24
CA LEU A 63 -13.96 8.50 8.88
C LEU A 63 -12.72 7.82 8.27
N PRO A 64 -12.43 8.06 6.98
CA PRO A 64 -11.30 7.44 6.30
C PRO A 64 -9.97 7.73 7.03
N GLU A 65 -9.84 8.92 7.62
CA GLU A 65 -8.67 9.35 8.39
C GLU A 65 -8.41 8.48 9.64
N ALA A 66 -9.46 7.93 10.26
CA ALA A 66 -9.36 7.09 11.46
C ALA A 66 -9.17 5.60 11.13
N SER A 67 -9.41 5.21 9.88
CA SER A 67 -9.28 3.83 9.39
C SER A 67 -7.86 3.47 8.93
N GLY A 68 -6.96 4.45 8.87
CA GLY A 68 -5.59 4.27 8.39
C GLY A 68 -4.67 3.51 9.35
N GLY A 69 -3.65 2.86 8.80
CA GLY A 69 -2.57 2.25 9.58
C GLY A 69 -1.53 3.27 10.03
N GLN A 70 -0.79 2.94 11.10
CA GLN A 70 0.36 3.72 11.55
C GLN A 70 1.66 3.01 11.17
N ALA A 71 2.62 3.77 10.64
CA ALA A 71 3.96 3.28 10.34
C ALA A 71 5.02 4.20 10.96
N SER A 72 6.15 3.64 11.37
CA SER A 72 7.27 4.39 11.93
C SER A 72 8.54 4.17 11.11
N VAL A 73 9.22 5.26 10.76
CA VAL A 73 10.49 5.25 10.02
C VAL A 73 11.60 5.72 10.95
N VAL A 74 12.69 4.94 11.04
CA VAL A 74 13.84 5.25 11.90
C VAL A 74 15.06 5.58 11.05
N PHE A 75 15.64 6.76 11.27
CA PHE A 75 16.88 7.19 10.63
C PHE A 75 18.06 6.92 11.57
N THR A 76 19.12 6.28 11.05
CA THR A 76 20.31 5.93 11.83
C THR A 76 21.56 6.44 11.14
N ALA A 77 22.42 7.14 11.88
CA ALA A 77 23.75 7.52 11.41
C ALA A 77 24.76 6.38 11.66
N PRO A 78 25.82 6.27 10.84
CA PRO A 78 26.91 5.33 11.09
C PRO A 78 27.56 5.54 12.48
N LYS A 79 28.21 4.49 13.00
CA LYS A 79 28.86 4.55 14.32
C LYS A 79 29.91 5.66 14.38
N GLY A 80 29.83 6.49 15.42
CA GLY A 80 30.75 7.61 15.64
C GLY A 80 30.35 8.90 14.92
N GLU A 81 29.25 8.88 14.17
CA GLU A 81 28.78 10.04 13.44
C GLU A 81 27.49 10.62 14.03
N ARG A 82 27.29 11.91 13.78
CA ARG A 82 26.10 12.64 14.23
C ARG A 82 25.01 12.61 13.16
N LEU A 83 23.77 12.46 13.61
CA LEU A 83 22.59 12.52 12.73
C LEU A 83 22.15 13.97 12.46
N ASP A 84 22.43 14.89 13.39
CA ASP A 84 21.98 16.29 13.38
C ASP A 84 22.90 17.26 12.61
N THR A 85 23.75 16.74 11.74
CA THR A 85 24.51 17.58 10.79
C THR A 85 23.57 18.27 9.81
N ALA A 86 23.86 19.50 9.40
CA ALA A 86 23.01 20.29 8.49
C ALA A 86 22.67 19.56 7.16
N GLU A 87 23.61 18.80 6.62
CA GLU A 87 23.39 18.01 5.40
C GLU A 87 22.39 16.88 5.63
N ARG A 88 22.58 16.08 6.69
CA ARG A 88 21.67 14.96 7.01
C ARG A 88 20.30 15.42 7.44
N SER A 89 20.20 16.51 8.20
CA SER A 89 18.90 17.05 8.59
C SER A 89 18.11 17.54 7.37
N ALA A 90 18.77 18.18 6.39
CA ALA A 90 18.14 18.55 5.13
C ALA A 90 17.67 17.33 4.33
N LEU A 91 18.47 16.26 4.28
CA LEU A 91 18.08 15.01 3.61
C LEU A 91 16.91 14.30 4.31
N ILE A 92 16.89 14.28 5.65
CA ILE A 92 15.79 13.71 6.44
C ILE A 92 14.52 14.52 6.20
N GLN A 93 14.58 15.86 6.22
CA GLN A 93 13.44 16.72 5.93
C GLN A 93 12.90 16.49 4.52
N LYS A 94 13.79 16.34 3.53
CA LYS A 94 13.39 16.00 2.17
C LYS A 94 12.68 14.65 2.12
N ALA A 95 13.24 13.61 2.73
CA ALA A 95 12.62 12.28 2.75
C ALA A 95 11.25 12.30 3.45
N VAL A 96 11.10 13.05 4.55
CA VAL A 96 9.83 13.23 5.23
C VAL A 96 8.81 13.95 4.35
N ASN A 97 9.21 15.00 3.64
CA ASN A 97 8.32 15.69 2.69
C ASN A 97 7.92 14.79 1.52
N ASP A 98 8.85 14.03 0.95
CA ASP A 98 8.57 13.08 -0.13
C ASP A 98 7.52 12.04 0.31
N VAL A 99 7.56 11.61 1.58
CA VAL A 99 6.56 10.70 2.16
C VAL A 99 5.20 11.39 2.32
N TYR A 100 5.15 12.64 2.78
CA TYR A 100 3.90 13.39 2.89
C TYR A 100 3.27 13.79 1.55
N HIS A 101 4.04 13.72 0.45
CA HIS A 101 3.51 13.92 -0.91
C HIS A 101 2.84 12.68 -1.51
N LEU A 102 2.86 11.54 -0.83
CA LEU A 102 2.19 10.32 -1.28
C LEU A 102 0.68 10.44 -1.02
N ASP A 103 -0.14 10.10 -2.03
CA ASP A 103 -1.61 10.22 -1.97
C ASP A 103 -2.26 9.43 -0.82
N TYR A 104 -1.56 8.43 -0.28
CA TYR A 104 -2.03 7.55 0.78
C TYR A 104 -1.51 7.91 2.18
N VAL A 105 -0.73 8.99 2.30
CA VAL A 105 -0.18 9.45 3.58
C VAL A 105 -0.86 10.75 3.98
N ILE A 106 -1.45 10.76 5.18
CA ILE A 106 -2.05 11.97 5.74
C ILE A 106 -0.93 12.89 6.23
N ASN A 107 -0.93 14.13 5.74
CA ASN A 107 -0.04 15.17 6.24
C ASN A 107 -0.64 15.84 7.50
N PRO A 108 -0.04 15.67 8.69
CA PRO A 108 -0.58 16.24 9.93
C PRO A 108 -0.65 17.76 9.91
N ALA A 109 0.27 18.43 9.19
CA ALA A 109 0.31 19.89 9.12
C ALA A 109 -0.87 20.45 8.30
N GLU A 110 -1.22 19.79 7.19
CA GLU A 110 -2.39 20.16 6.40
C GLU A 110 -3.68 19.87 7.14
N LEU A 111 -3.77 18.73 7.84
CA LEU A 111 -4.92 18.38 8.67
C LEU A 111 -5.15 19.43 9.78
N ALA A 112 -4.08 19.83 10.46
CA ALA A 112 -4.14 20.87 11.49
C ALA A 112 -4.58 22.23 10.91
N ALA A 113 -4.10 22.59 9.71
CA ALA A 113 -4.51 23.81 9.03
C ALA A 113 -6.00 23.79 8.64
N GLN A 114 -6.50 22.65 8.14
CA GLN A 114 -7.92 22.47 7.81
C GLN A 114 -8.81 22.54 9.05
N ALA A 115 -8.41 21.90 10.16
CA ALA A 115 -9.12 21.97 11.43
C ALA A 115 -9.18 23.41 11.97
N ALA A 116 -8.08 24.16 11.88
CA ALA A 116 -8.04 25.57 12.26
C ALA A 116 -8.96 26.43 11.36
N ALA A 117 -8.98 26.17 10.05
CA ALA A 117 -9.87 26.86 9.11
C ALA A 117 -11.36 26.57 9.42
N ALA A 118 -11.71 25.31 9.67
CA ALA A 118 -13.08 24.91 10.02
C ALA A 118 -13.55 25.57 11.33
N ALA A 119 -12.69 25.65 12.35
CA ALA A 119 -12.98 26.34 13.60
C ALA A 119 -13.22 27.85 13.39
N SER A 120 -12.45 28.49 12.50
CA SER A 120 -12.63 29.91 12.17
C SER A 120 -13.94 30.20 11.42
N ALA A 121 -14.38 29.28 10.55
CA ALA A 121 -15.64 29.40 9.82
C ALA A 121 -16.87 29.24 10.73
N GLN A 122 -16.81 28.35 11.73
CA GLN A 122 -17.89 28.19 12.72
C GLN A 122 -18.02 29.39 13.66
N GLY A 123 -16.91 30.04 14.01
CA GLY A 123 -16.93 31.28 14.79
C GLY A 123 -17.61 32.46 14.09
N GLN A 124 -17.61 32.48 12.74
CA GLN A 124 -18.27 33.53 11.95
C GLN A 124 -19.77 33.28 11.75
N ALA A 125 -20.23 32.02 11.77
CA ALA A 125 -21.65 31.68 11.62
C ALA A 125 -22.47 31.86 12.92
N GLY A 126 -21.84 31.86 14.10
CA GLY A 126 -22.49 32.11 15.39
C GLY A 126 -22.57 33.59 15.79
N GLY A 127 -22.01 34.49 14.97
CA GLY A 127 -21.97 35.93 15.21
C GLY A 127 -22.86 36.70 14.26
N SER A 128 -24.18 36.46 14.29
CA SER A 128 -25.16 37.40 13.75
C SER A 128 -26.18 37.68 14.85
N PRO A 129 -26.36 38.94 15.28
CA PRO A 129 -27.33 39.32 16.30
C PRO A 129 -28.78 39.11 15.85
#